data_AF-A0A377CFI0-F1
#
_entry.id   AF-A0A377CFI0-F1
#
_cell.length_a   1.000
_cell.length_b   1.000
_cell.length_c   1.000
_cell.angle_alpha   90.00
_cell.angle_beta   90.00
_cell.angle_gamma   90.00
#
_symmetry.space_group_name_H-M   'P 1'
#
loop_
_entity.id
_entity.type
_entity.pdbx_description
1 polymer ?
#
loop_
_entity_poly.entity_id
_entity_poly.type
_entity_poly.pdbx_seq_one_letter_code
_entity_poly.pdbx_strand_id
1 'polypeptide(L)'
;MLYLQKTLGLQGLPLIAENGAVIQLAEQWQDIDGFPRIISGISHGEISQVLNTLREKEHFKFTTFDDVDDATIAEWTGLSRSQAALTQLHEASVTLIWRDSDERMAQFTARLNELGLQFMQGARFWHVLDASAGKDQAANWIIATYQQLSGKRPTTLGLGDGPNDAPLLEVMDYAVIVKGLNP
;
A
#
# COMPACT_ATOMS: atom_id res chain seq x y z
N MET A 1 -8.83 -4.04 3.68
CA MET A 1 -8.16 -5.16 2.99
C MET A 1 -8.99 -6.46 3.03
N LEU A 2 -9.13 -7.13 4.18
CA LEU A 2 -9.79 -8.45 4.28
C LEU A 2 -11.26 -8.47 3.85
N TYR A 3 -11.98 -7.35 4.01
CA TYR A 3 -13.35 -7.20 3.52
C TYR A 3 -13.45 -7.41 2.00
N LEU A 4 -12.58 -6.75 1.21
CA LEU A 4 -12.59 -6.87 -0.25
C LEU A 4 -12.24 -8.30 -0.69
N GLN A 5 -11.23 -8.90 -0.06
CA GLN A 5 -10.87 -10.29 -0.32
C GLN A 5 -12.06 -11.24 -0.13
N LYS A 6 -12.80 -11.07 0.97
CA LYS A 6 -14.02 -11.85 1.26
C LYS A 6 -15.11 -11.63 0.22
N THR A 7 -15.40 -10.37 -0.14
CA THR A 7 -16.43 -10.03 -1.13
C THR A 7 -16.11 -10.58 -2.53
N LEU A 8 -14.83 -10.68 -2.87
CA LEU A 8 -14.36 -11.26 -4.14
C LEU A 8 -14.24 -12.79 -4.12
N GLY A 9 -14.54 -13.45 -2.99
CA GLY A 9 -14.42 -14.91 -2.86
C GLY A 9 -12.97 -15.42 -2.83
N LEU A 10 -12.02 -14.57 -2.46
CA LEU A 10 -10.58 -14.86 -2.45
C LEU A 10 -10.03 -15.12 -1.05
N GLN A 11 -10.91 -15.36 -0.06
CA GLN A 11 -10.51 -15.54 1.34
C GLN A 11 -9.55 -16.72 1.50
N GLY A 12 -8.56 -16.57 2.38
CA GLY A 12 -7.56 -17.58 2.68
C GLY A 12 -6.36 -17.62 1.72
N LEU A 13 -6.43 -16.91 0.59
CA LEU A 13 -5.29 -16.68 -0.30
C LEU A 13 -4.35 -15.60 0.27
N PRO A 14 -3.06 -15.62 -0.10
CA PRO A 14 -2.17 -14.52 0.26
C PRO A 14 -2.58 -13.25 -0.50
N LEU A 15 -2.32 -12.09 0.11
CA LEU A 15 -2.53 -10.80 -0.54
C LEU A 15 -1.46 -9.79 -0.13
N ILE A 16 -1.30 -8.78 -0.98
CA ILE A 16 -0.42 -7.64 -0.75
C ILE A 16 -1.31 -6.41 -0.54
N ALA A 17 -1.03 -5.65 0.51
CA ALA A 17 -1.72 -4.39 0.80
C ALA A 17 -0.75 -3.28 1.19
N GLU A 18 -1.29 -2.07 1.29
CA GLU A 18 -0.55 -0.86 1.64
C GLU A 18 0.74 -0.71 0.80
N ASN A 19 0.60 -0.92 -0.51
CA ASN A 19 1.70 -0.91 -1.48
C ASN A 19 2.89 -1.82 -1.16
N GLY A 20 2.65 -2.94 -0.47
CA GLY A 20 3.69 -3.91 -0.10
C GLY A 20 4.19 -3.78 1.32
N ALA A 21 3.74 -2.77 2.08
CA ALA A 21 4.05 -2.67 3.50
C ALA A 21 3.35 -3.76 4.34
N VAL A 22 2.32 -4.40 3.79
CA VAL A 22 1.59 -5.48 4.44
C VAL A 22 1.43 -6.68 3.50
N ILE A 23 1.84 -7.85 3.97
CA ILE A 23 1.68 -9.13 3.27
C ILE A 23 0.84 -10.05 4.15
N GLN A 24 -0.40 -10.32 3.74
CA GLN A 24 -1.22 -11.34 4.38
C GLN A 24 -0.83 -12.70 3.84
N LEU A 25 -0.53 -13.64 4.73
CA LEU A 25 -0.15 -15.00 4.34
C LEU A 25 -1.38 -15.86 4.08
N ALA A 26 -1.20 -16.88 3.24
CA ALA A 26 -2.23 -17.87 2.97
C ALA A 26 -2.60 -18.62 4.26
N GLU A 27 -3.86 -19.01 4.43
CA GLU A 27 -4.32 -19.73 5.63
C GLU A 27 -3.56 -21.04 5.86
N GLN A 28 -3.08 -21.68 4.78
CA GLN A 28 -2.30 -22.92 4.80
C GLN A 28 -0.81 -22.75 5.11
N TRP A 29 -0.35 -21.53 5.39
CA TRP A 29 1.06 -21.21 5.63
C TRP A 29 1.36 -20.99 7.13
N GLN A 30 0.72 -21.76 8.02
CA GLN A 30 0.88 -21.58 9.47
C GLN A 30 2.31 -21.77 9.97
N ASP A 31 3.10 -22.58 9.25
CA ASP A 31 4.51 -22.87 9.58
C ASP A 31 5.50 -21.86 8.96
N ILE A 32 5.01 -20.89 8.19
CA ILE A 32 5.86 -19.82 7.63
C ILE A 32 6.04 -18.73 8.69
N ASP A 33 7.29 -18.32 8.90
CA ASP A 33 7.62 -17.22 9.81
C ASP A 33 6.90 -15.93 9.40
N GLY A 34 6.38 -15.20 10.39
CA GLY A 34 5.52 -14.03 10.17
C GLY A 34 4.04 -14.33 9.92
N PHE A 35 3.57 -15.58 10.02
CA PHE A 35 2.12 -15.88 10.02
C PHE A 35 1.40 -15.19 11.20
N PRO A 36 0.19 -14.61 11.01
CA PRO A 36 -0.64 -14.64 9.79
C PRO A 36 -0.30 -13.56 8.77
N ARG A 37 0.58 -12.61 9.09
CA ARG A 37 0.81 -11.42 8.28
C ARG A 37 2.16 -10.78 8.62
N ILE A 38 2.90 -10.45 7.57
CA ILE A 38 4.14 -9.69 7.66
C ILE A 38 3.81 -8.22 7.45
N ILE A 39 4.31 -7.38 8.34
CA ILE A 39 4.14 -5.92 8.31
C ILE A 39 5.55 -5.32 8.24
N SER A 40 5.72 -4.28 7.44
CA SER A 40 6.96 -3.50 7.36
C SER A 40 7.43 -3.05 8.75
N GLY A 41 8.73 -2.79 8.87
CA GLY A 41 9.36 -2.41 10.13
C GLY A 41 8.90 -1.05 10.68
N ILE A 42 8.21 -0.23 9.90
CA ILE A 42 7.72 1.09 10.33
C ILE A 42 6.20 1.09 10.36
N SER A 43 5.63 1.29 11.55
CA SER A 43 4.19 1.28 11.76
C SER A 43 3.51 2.57 11.30
N HIS A 44 2.19 2.49 11.07
CA HIS A 44 1.33 3.65 10.81
C HIS A 44 1.51 4.74 11.88
N GLY A 45 1.59 4.36 13.17
CA GLY A 45 1.73 5.31 14.27
C GLY A 45 3.04 6.09 14.20
N GLU A 46 4.14 5.43 13.85
CA GLU A 46 5.45 6.07 13.69
C GLU A 46 5.47 7.01 12.48
N ILE A 47 4.88 6.58 11.35
CA ILE A 47 4.75 7.43 10.16
C ILE A 47 3.91 8.67 10.49
N SER A 48 2.79 8.51 11.18
CA SER A 48 1.93 9.62 11.61
C SER A 48 2.66 10.61 12.52
N GLN A 49 3.53 10.14 13.42
CA GLN A 49 4.38 11.01 14.25
C GLN A 49 5.40 11.81 13.41
N VAL A 50 6.04 11.16 12.45
CA VAL A 50 6.96 11.84 11.50
C VAL A 50 6.21 12.91 10.72
N LEU A 51 5.05 12.58 10.16
CA LEU A 51 4.23 13.52 9.39
C LEU A 51 3.77 14.71 10.22
N ASN A 52 3.30 14.49 11.44
CA ASN A 52 2.93 15.58 12.34
C ASN A 52 4.13 16.48 12.66
N THR A 53 5.30 15.90 12.91
CA THR A 53 6.53 16.67 13.18
C THR A 53 6.92 17.54 11.98
N LEU A 54 6.90 16.99 10.76
CA LEU A 54 7.21 17.73 9.53
C LEU A 54 6.18 18.85 9.28
N ARG A 55 4.90 18.57 9.52
CA ARG A 55 3.81 19.55 9.39
C ARG A 55 3.94 20.70 10.39
N GLU A 56 4.28 20.41 11.64
CA GLU A 56 4.44 21.41 12.70
C GLU A 56 5.69 22.27 12.50
N LYS A 57 6.83 21.66 12.18
CA LYS A 57 8.13 22.35 12.10
C LYS A 57 8.37 23.04 10.76
N GLU A 58 7.99 22.38 9.67
CA GLU A 58 8.28 22.86 8.32
C GLU A 58 7.05 23.41 7.61
N HIS A 59 5.85 23.32 8.21
CA HIS A 59 4.61 23.88 7.69
C HIS A 59 4.21 23.35 6.30
N PHE A 60 4.48 22.07 6.02
CA PHE A 60 3.94 21.41 4.83
C PHE A 60 2.42 21.34 4.87
N LYS A 61 1.77 21.59 3.72
CA LYS A 61 0.31 21.56 3.60
C LYS A 61 -0.17 20.23 3.04
N PHE A 62 -0.73 19.40 3.90
CA PHE A 62 -1.43 18.18 3.53
C PHE A 62 -2.51 17.84 4.55
N THR A 63 -3.42 16.95 4.16
CA THR A 63 -4.45 16.39 5.05
C THR A 63 -4.41 14.87 4.93
N THR A 64 -4.16 14.18 6.04
CA THR A 64 -4.17 12.71 6.11
C THR A 64 -5.59 12.20 6.30
N PHE A 65 -5.80 10.89 6.07
CA PHE A 65 -7.06 10.24 6.40
C PHE A 65 -7.33 10.18 7.91
N ASP A 66 -6.29 10.35 8.73
CA ASP A 66 -6.38 10.39 10.20
C ASP A 66 -6.86 11.75 10.72
N ASP A 67 -6.76 12.80 9.89
CA ASP A 67 -7.18 14.16 10.25
C ASP A 67 -8.71 14.36 10.13
N VAL A 68 -9.44 13.40 9.54
CA VAL A 68 -10.86 13.55 9.18
C VAL A 68 -11.71 12.36 9.62
N ASP A 69 -13.03 12.53 9.60
CA ASP A 69 -13.96 11.46 9.89
C ASP A 69 -14.27 10.56 8.67
N ASP A 70 -14.92 9.43 8.93
CA ASP A 70 -15.30 8.46 7.90
C ASP A 70 -16.30 9.02 6.86
N ALA A 71 -17.09 10.05 7.23
CA ALA A 71 -18.02 10.71 6.34
C ALA A 71 -17.27 11.53 5.29
N THR A 72 -16.27 12.29 5.71
CA THR A 72 -15.39 13.04 4.82
C THR A 72 -14.63 12.12 3.85
N ILE A 73 -14.14 10.98 4.35
CA ILE A 73 -13.46 9.99 3.49
C ILE A 73 -14.44 9.37 2.50
N ALA A 74 -15.67 9.06 2.92
CA ALA A 74 -16.71 8.58 2.02
C ALA A 74 -16.98 9.58 0.89
N GLU A 75 -17.05 10.88 1.18
CA GLU A 75 -17.20 11.93 0.17
C GLU A 75 -16.01 11.98 -0.81
N TRP A 76 -14.76 11.88 -0.33
CA TRP A 76 -13.58 11.91 -1.20
C TRP A 76 -13.43 10.66 -2.07
N THR A 77 -13.83 9.51 -1.54
CA THR A 77 -13.57 8.22 -2.17
C THR A 77 -14.74 7.69 -2.98
N GLY A 78 -15.97 8.17 -2.71
CA GLY A 78 -17.23 7.62 -3.24
C GLY A 78 -17.64 6.30 -2.57
N LEU A 79 -16.98 5.91 -1.47
CA LEU A 79 -17.29 4.69 -0.73
C LEU A 79 -18.48 4.91 0.23
N SER A 80 -19.07 3.81 0.70
CA SER A 80 -20.02 3.90 1.84
C SER A 80 -19.26 4.26 3.13
N ARG A 81 -19.94 4.84 4.13
CA ARG A 81 -19.30 5.15 5.43
C ARG A 81 -18.65 3.93 6.10
N SER A 82 -19.28 2.75 6.02
CA SER A 82 -18.71 1.53 6.57
C SER A 82 -17.44 1.07 5.84
N GLN A 83 -17.37 1.26 4.52
CA GLN A 83 -16.16 1.02 3.75
C GLN A 83 -15.09 2.08 4.04
N ALA A 84 -15.48 3.35 4.18
CA ALA A 84 -14.58 4.45 4.51
C ALA A 84 -13.92 4.25 5.90
N ALA A 85 -14.69 3.81 6.89
CA ALA A 85 -14.14 3.45 8.20
C ALA A 85 -13.07 2.34 8.09
N LEU A 86 -13.26 1.35 7.21
CA LEU A 86 -12.25 0.32 6.95
C LEU A 86 -11.01 0.86 6.22
N THR A 87 -11.13 1.93 5.44
CA THR A 87 -9.99 2.58 4.78
C THR A 87 -9.15 3.45 5.71
N GLN A 88 -9.62 3.76 6.92
CA GLN A 88 -8.81 4.44 7.93
C GLN A 88 -7.89 3.49 8.70
N LEU A 89 -8.14 2.19 8.64
CA LEU A 89 -7.41 1.18 9.41
C LEU A 89 -6.12 0.77 8.71
N HIS A 90 -5.17 1.70 8.59
CA HIS A 90 -3.83 1.39 8.10
C HIS A 90 -2.93 0.85 9.21
N GLU A 91 -2.00 -0.01 8.84
CA GLU A 91 -1.06 -0.64 9.77
C GLU A 91 0.38 -0.19 9.57
N ALA A 92 0.79 0.12 8.33
CA ALA A 92 2.18 0.44 7.98
C ALA A 92 2.28 1.52 6.89
N SER A 93 1.23 2.34 6.73
CA SER A 93 1.21 3.46 5.81
C SER A 93 0.28 4.57 6.27
N VAL A 94 0.44 5.76 5.69
CA VAL A 94 -0.49 6.88 5.83
C VAL A 94 -0.92 7.34 4.45
N THR A 95 -2.24 7.51 4.25
CA THR A 95 -2.81 8.08 3.03
C THR A 95 -3.12 9.56 3.25
N LEU A 96 -2.76 10.41 2.29
CA LEU A 96 -2.95 11.84 2.38
C LEU A 96 -3.34 12.50 1.06
N ILE A 97 -3.93 13.69 1.18
CA ILE A 97 -4.11 14.66 0.12
C ILE A 97 -3.02 15.72 0.27
N TRP A 98 -2.17 15.84 -0.75
CA TRP A 98 -1.19 16.93 -0.84
C TRP A 98 -1.89 18.24 -1.22
N ARG A 99 -1.56 19.33 -0.53
CA ARG A 99 -2.19 20.66 -0.72
C ARG A 99 -1.16 21.80 -0.79
N ASP A 100 0.10 21.46 -1.06
CA ASP A 100 1.19 22.43 -1.22
C ASP A 100 1.70 22.44 -2.66
N SER A 101 2.72 23.25 -2.96
CA SER A 101 3.33 23.29 -4.31
C SER A 101 4.19 22.06 -4.63
N ASP A 102 4.56 21.91 -5.91
CA ASP A 102 5.44 20.84 -6.38
C ASP A 102 6.88 21.00 -5.82
N GLU A 103 7.37 22.24 -5.66
CA GLU A 103 8.67 22.49 -5.03
C GLU A 103 8.67 22.04 -3.57
N ARG A 104 7.56 22.26 -2.87
CA ARG A 104 7.37 21.80 -1.49
C ARG A 104 7.25 20.28 -1.43
N MET A 105 6.61 19.67 -2.43
CA MET A 105 6.52 18.21 -2.54
C MET A 105 7.90 17.57 -2.71
N ALA A 106 8.78 18.17 -3.53
CA ALA A 106 10.15 17.70 -3.70
C ALA A 106 10.95 17.75 -2.39
N GLN A 107 10.82 18.86 -1.63
CA GLN A 107 11.45 18.99 -0.31
C GLN A 107 10.91 17.96 0.69
N PHE A 108 9.59 17.79 0.71
CA PHE A 108 8.91 16.82 1.57
C PHE A 108 9.36 15.38 1.27
N THR A 109 9.44 15.02 -0.01
CA THR A 109 9.94 13.72 -0.45
C THR A 109 11.39 13.49 -0.03
N ALA A 110 12.25 14.50 -0.18
CA ALA A 110 13.64 14.40 0.28
C ALA A 110 13.73 14.17 1.80
N ARG A 111 12.91 14.88 2.60
CA ARG A 111 12.84 14.68 4.05
C ARG A 111 12.36 13.30 4.45
N LEU A 112 11.33 12.77 3.77
CA LEU A 112 10.86 11.41 4.00
C LEU A 112 11.96 10.38 3.69
N ASN A 113 12.65 10.55 2.56
CA ASN A 113 13.73 9.64 2.15
C ASN A 113 14.90 9.63 3.16
N GLU A 114 15.27 10.79 3.72
CA GLU A 114 16.27 10.89 4.80
C GLU A 114 15.87 10.09 6.05
N LEU A 115 14.56 9.90 6.27
CA LEU A 115 13.99 9.16 7.39
C LEU A 115 13.66 7.70 7.04
N GLY A 116 14.06 7.21 5.87
CA GLY A 116 13.75 5.84 5.42
C GLY A 116 12.29 5.62 5.02
N LEU A 117 11.56 6.69 4.72
CA LEU A 117 10.19 6.66 4.21
C LEU A 117 10.17 7.05 2.73
N GLN A 118 9.18 6.54 2.00
CA GLN A 118 8.93 6.92 0.61
C GLN A 118 7.58 7.58 0.45
N PHE A 119 7.45 8.43 -0.57
CA PHE A 119 6.22 9.12 -0.94
C PHE A 119 5.72 8.63 -2.30
N MET A 120 4.62 7.88 -2.28
CA MET A 120 4.07 7.21 -3.47
C MET A 120 2.78 7.85 -3.95
N GLN A 121 2.70 8.10 -5.27
CA GLN A 121 1.48 8.57 -5.91
C GLN A 121 0.55 7.38 -6.20
N GLY A 122 -0.64 7.39 -5.61
CA GLY A 122 -1.75 6.53 -6.03
C GLY A 122 -2.58 7.18 -7.14
N ALA A 123 -3.71 6.57 -7.49
CA ALA A 123 -4.59 7.12 -8.54
C ALA A 123 -5.24 8.47 -8.14
N ARG A 124 -5.55 8.65 -6.85
CA ARG A 124 -6.25 9.84 -6.32
C ARG A 124 -5.58 10.46 -5.09
N PHE A 125 -4.82 9.66 -4.35
CA PHE A 125 -4.21 10.05 -3.09
C PHE A 125 -2.74 9.69 -3.09
N TRP A 126 -2.01 10.25 -2.15
CA TRP A 126 -0.62 9.90 -1.91
C TRP A 126 -0.50 9.00 -0.70
N HIS A 127 0.56 8.19 -0.67
CA HIS A 127 0.84 7.24 0.39
C HIS A 127 2.27 7.45 0.92
N VAL A 128 2.42 7.42 2.24
CA VAL A 128 3.71 7.43 2.92
C VAL A 128 3.87 6.10 3.63
N LEU A 129 4.98 5.41 3.40
CA LEU A 129 5.31 4.13 4.01
C LEU A 129 6.83 3.92 3.99
N ASP A 130 7.29 2.85 4.61
CA ASP A 130 8.69 2.41 4.61
C ASP A 130 9.27 2.33 3.19
N ALA A 131 10.43 2.96 2.98
CA ALA A 131 11.13 2.98 1.69
C ALA A 131 11.62 1.61 1.23
N SER A 132 11.77 0.65 2.15
CA SER A 132 12.17 -0.73 1.84
C SER A 132 11.00 -1.62 1.42
N ALA A 133 9.75 -1.18 1.65
CA ALA A 133 8.55 -1.88 1.21
C ALA A 133 8.23 -1.57 -0.26
N GLY A 134 7.53 -2.50 -0.91
CA GLY A 134 7.13 -2.35 -2.30
C GLY A 134 6.29 -3.52 -2.77
N LYS A 135 5.40 -3.28 -3.75
CA LYS A 135 4.55 -4.33 -4.32
C LYS A 135 5.40 -5.45 -4.96
N ASP A 136 6.49 -5.07 -5.62
CA ASP A 136 7.51 -5.93 -6.19
C ASP A 136 8.21 -6.79 -5.13
N GLN A 137 8.63 -6.17 -4.02
CA GLN A 137 9.28 -6.86 -2.91
C GLN A 137 8.35 -7.88 -2.25
N ALA A 138 7.10 -7.46 -2.00
CA ALA A 138 6.07 -8.34 -1.46
C ALA A 138 5.72 -9.49 -2.41
N ALA A 139 5.65 -9.22 -3.72
CA ALA A 139 5.40 -10.24 -4.73
C ALA A 139 6.55 -11.25 -4.81
N ASN A 140 7.80 -10.78 -4.83
CA ASN A 140 8.99 -11.63 -4.82
C ASN A 140 9.00 -12.55 -3.59
N TRP A 141 8.66 -12.03 -2.41
CA TRP A 141 8.55 -12.83 -1.20
C TRP A 141 7.49 -13.94 -1.36
N ILE A 142 6.28 -13.61 -1.81
CA ILE A 142 5.21 -14.58 -2.04
C ILE A 142 5.62 -15.66 -3.06
N ILE A 143 6.23 -15.25 -4.18
CA ILE A 143 6.68 -16.17 -5.24
C ILE A 143 7.73 -17.14 -4.69
N ALA A 144 8.69 -16.63 -3.91
CA ALA A 144 9.70 -17.46 -3.27
C ALA A 144 9.09 -18.47 -2.28
N THR A 145 8.10 -18.06 -1.49
CA THR A 145 7.38 -18.95 -0.56
C THR A 145 6.66 -20.06 -1.32
N TYR A 146 5.93 -19.75 -2.40
CA TYR A 146 5.32 -20.78 -3.25
C TYR A 146 6.35 -21.71 -3.88
N GLN A 147 7.49 -21.17 -4.32
CA GLN A 147 8.57 -21.97 -4.90
C GLN A 147 9.16 -22.95 -3.89
N GLN A 148 9.42 -22.48 -2.66
CA GLN A 148 9.98 -23.29 -1.59
C GLN A 148 9.02 -24.41 -1.17
N LEU A 149 7.74 -24.10 -1.01
CA LEU A 149 6.73 -25.07 -0.57
C LEU A 149 6.42 -26.14 -1.65
N SER A 150 6.38 -25.75 -2.92
CA SER A 150 6.05 -26.66 -4.01
C SER A 150 7.25 -27.36 -4.65
N GLY A 151 8.47 -26.85 -4.41
CA GLY A 151 9.70 -27.27 -5.09
C GLY A 151 9.75 -26.92 -6.58
N LYS A 152 8.81 -26.10 -7.09
CA LYS A 152 8.69 -25.74 -8.50
C LYS A 152 8.64 -24.23 -8.65
N ARG A 153 9.31 -23.68 -9.67
CA ARG A 153 9.22 -22.24 -9.99
C ARG A 153 7.78 -21.91 -10.42
N PRO A 154 7.06 -21.02 -9.71
CA PRO A 154 5.74 -20.57 -10.13
C PRO A 154 5.80 -19.87 -11.48
N THR A 155 4.73 -19.97 -12.26
CA THR A 155 4.51 -19.09 -13.42
C THR A 155 3.60 -17.95 -12.99
N THR A 156 4.02 -16.71 -13.21
CA THR A 156 3.34 -15.53 -12.67
C THR A 156 2.72 -14.66 -13.77
N LEU A 157 1.52 -14.13 -13.48
CA LEU A 157 0.80 -13.21 -14.36
C LEU A 157 0.43 -11.95 -13.56
N GLY A 158 1.00 -10.82 -13.95
CA GLY A 158 0.67 -9.51 -13.42
C GLY A 158 -0.39 -8.80 -14.26
N LEU A 159 -1.39 -8.23 -13.60
CA LEU A 159 -2.40 -7.37 -14.21
C LEU A 159 -2.32 -6.00 -13.54
N GLY A 160 -2.13 -4.94 -14.32
CA GLY A 160 -2.10 -3.56 -13.82
C GLY A 160 -2.99 -2.65 -14.65
N ASP A 161 -3.43 -1.53 -14.09
CA ASP A 161 -4.31 -0.57 -14.76
C ASP A 161 -3.64 0.78 -15.06
N GLY A 162 -2.43 1.00 -14.55
CA GLY A 162 -1.70 2.24 -14.71
C GLY A 162 -0.20 2.13 -14.46
N PRO A 163 0.54 3.25 -14.63
CA PRO A 163 1.99 3.28 -14.49
C PRO A 163 2.49 2.93 -13.07
N ASN A 164 1.66 3.14 -12.04
CA ASN A 164 1.99 2.85 -10.65
C ASN A 164 2.13 1.34 -10.35
N ASP A 165 1.70 0.48 -11.26
CA ASP A 165 1.89 -0.97 -11.14
C ASP A 165 3.16 -1.47 -11.81
N ALA A 166 3.92 -0.60 -12.50
CA ALA A 166 5.13 -1.02 -13.21
C ALA A 166 6.10 -1.82 -12.33
N PRO A 167 6.42 -1.43 -11.08
CA PRO A 167 7.29 -2.23 -10.22
C PRO A 167 6.75 -3.66 -9.99
N LEU A 168 5.44 -3.80 -9.73
CA LEU A 168 4.83 -5.12 -9.56
C LEU A 168 4.93 -5.95 -10.85
N LEU A 169 4.70 -5.32 -12.00
CA LEU A 169 4.68 -6.01 -13.29
C LEU A 169 6.07 -6.43 -13.76
N GLU A 170 7.12 -5.70 -13.39
CA GLU A 170 8.52 -6.01 -13.74
C GLU A 170 9.01 -7.34 -13.15
N VAL A 171 8.43 -7.79 -12.04
CA VAL A 171 8.80 -9.05 -11.37
C VAL A 171 7.95 -10.26 -11.82
N MET A 172 7.05 -10.07 -12.79
CA MET A 172 6.14 -11.10 -13.29
C MET A 172 6.69 -11.75 -14.57
N ASP A 173 6.42 -13.04 -14.78
CA ASP A 173 6.78 -13.72 -16.05
C ASP A 173 5.98 -13.16 -17.23
N TYR A 174 4.71 -12.86 -17.00
CA TYR A 174 3.81 -12.24 -17.96
C TYR A 174 3.15 -11.01 -17.32
N ALA A 175 3.12 -9.90 -18.04
CA ALA A 175 2.50 -8.66 -17.59
C ALA A 175 1.49 -8.14 -18.61
N VAL A 176 0.31 -7.74 -18.15
CA VAL A 176 -0.76 -7.18 -18.97
C VAL A 176 -1.26 -5.88 -18.37
N ILE A 177 -1.32 -4.83 -19.20
CA ILE A 177 -1.98 -3.58 -18.85
C ILE A 177 -3.44 -3.67 -19.29
N VAL A 178 -4.36 -3.57 -18.33
CA VAL A 178 -5.80 -3.61 -18.55
C VAL A 178 -6.33 -2.18 -18.58
N LYS A 179 -6.86 -1.77 -19.73
CA LYS A 179 -7.52 -0.47 -19.86
C LYS A 179 -9.02 -0.66 -19.89
N GLY A 180 -9.73 -0.06 -18.94
CA GLY A 180 -11.19 -0.04 -18.94
C GLY A 180 -11.73 0.61 -20.22
N LEU A 181 -12.73 -0.02 -20.82
CA LEU A 181 -13.54 0.61 -21.88
C LEU A 181 -14.49 1.59 -21.19
N ASN A 182 -14.09 2.86 -21.07
CA ASN A 182 -15.05 3.89 -20.67
C ASN A 182 -15.94 4.22 -21.88
N PRO A 183 -17.28 4.11 -21.79
CA PRO A 183 -18.21 4.72 -22.73
C PRO A 183 -18.20 6.25 -22.64
#